data_AF-A0A2W4CY23-F1
#
_entry.id   AF-A0A2W4CY23-F1
#
_cell.length_a   1.000
_cell.length_b   1.000
_cell.length_c   1.000
_cell.angle_alpha   90.00
_cell.angle_beta   90.00
_cell.angle_gamma   90.00
#
_symmetry.space_group_name_H-M   'P 1'
#
loop_
_entity.id
_entity.type
_entity.pdbx_description
1 polymer ?
#
loop_
_entity_poly.entity_id
_entity_poly.type
_entity_poly.pdbx_seq_one_letter_code
_entity_poly.pdbx_strand_id
1 'polypeptide(L)'
;MRGILTSPFSPRGEGARRADEGALRANPEQAAPLIRSFGPPSPRGEKGRLPHPSRRRSPVLLRLSLFLVLLLAPLAAFAVNPDEVLTDPALEARARHISTELRCMVCQNQSIDDSNADLARDLRLLVRKRLVDGDSDRQVVDYLVSRYGEFVLLKPRLSEKTWLLWGAPVALFCVGGAALFIYARRRSGKPTGTLLTTDEEKRLNEILAK
;
A
#
# COMPACT_ATOMS: atom_id res chain seq x y z
N MET A 1 -43.73 5.18 -34.74
CA MET A 1 -44.78 5.71 -33.84
C MET A 1 -44.81 4.84 -32.57
N ARG A 2 -44.54 5.46 -31.40
CA ARG A 2 -44.93 5.15 -30.00
C ARG A 2 -44.81 3.69 -29.47
N GLY A 3 -44.29 3.38 -28.29
CA GLY A 3 -43.78 4.10 -27.10
C GLY A 3 -43.18 3.05 -26.14
N ILE A 4 -42.02 3.26 -25.51
CA ILE A 4 -41.78 3.87 -24.19
C ILE A 4 -42.83 3.52 -23.14
N LEU A 5 -42.52 2.54 -22.26
CA LEU A 5 -43.18 2.30 -20.98
C LEU A 5 -42.14 2.42 -19.87
N THR A 6 -42.12 3.60 -19.26
CA THR A 6 -41.43 3.93 -18.01
C THR A 6 -42.27 3.46 -16.82
N SER A 7 -41.66 2.74 -15.89
CA SER A 7 -42.29 2.35 -14.62
C SER A 7 -42.47 3.57 -13.69
N PRO A 8 -43.59 3.69 -12.96
CA PRO A 8 -43.83 4.83 -12.08
C PRO A 8 -43.25 4.63 -10.67
N PHE A 9 -42.50 5.65 -10.26
CA PHE A 9 -42.05 5.97 -8.92
C PHE A 9 -43.24 6.19 -7.97
N SER A 10 -43.22 5.60 -6.77
CA SER A 10 -44.26 5.71 -5.74
C SER A 10 -43.71 6.30 -4.45
N PRO A 11 -44.21 7.48 -4.00
CA PRO A 11 -44.01 7.96 -2.63
C PRO A 11 -45.34 8.24 -1.91
N ARG A 12 -45.48 7.75 -0.67
CA ARG A 12 -46.38 8.19 0.44
C ARG A 12 -46.38 7.11 1.52
N GLY A 13 -46.34 7.34 2.84
CA GLY A 13 -46.34 8.50 3.75
C GLY A 13 -45.92 7.97 5.15
N GLU A 14 -45.23 8.71 6.01
CA GLU A 14 -45.73 9.77 6.91
C GLU A 14 -46.77 9.28 7.96
N GLY A 15 -46.30 8.96 9.17
CA GLY A 15 -46.84 9.55 10.41
C GLY A 15 -47.63 8.68 11.40
N ALA A 16 -47.02 8.36 12.56
CA ALA A 16 -47.57 8.52 13.94
C ALA A 16 -46.61 7.85 14.97
N ARG A 17 -45.74 8.58 15.68
CA ARG A 17 -45.93 9.32 16.96
C ARG A 17 -46.19 8.46 18.21
N ARG A 18 -45.17 8.39 19.10
CA ARG A 18 -45.12 8.86 20.52
C ARG A 18 -44.01 8.09 21.26
N ALA A 19 -42.95 8.77 21.69
CA ALA A 19 -42.83 9.59 22.90
C ALA A 19 -42.21 8.76 24.03
N ASP A 20 -40.96 9.04 24.37
CA ASP A 20 -40.60 9.25 25.76
C ASP A 20 -39.46 10.28 25.84
N GLU A 21 -39.77 11.37 26.54
CA GLU A 21 -38.90 12.50 26.83
C GLU A 21 -38.25 12.26 28.19
N GLY A 22 -36.93 12.44 28.28
CA GLY A 22 -36.23 12.29 29.55
C GLY A 22 -34.87 12.96 29.57
N ALA A 23 -34.81 14.20 29.09
CA ALA A 23 -33.64 15.05 29.25
C ALA A 23 -33.46 15.42 30.73
N LEU A 24 -32.32 15.08 31.34
CA LEU A 24 -31.85 15.80 32.51
C LEU A 24 -30.31 15.84 32.61
N ARG A 25 -29.79 16.95 32.06
CA ARG A 25 -28.79 17.88 32.61
C ARG A 25 -27.44 17.34 33.12
N ALA A 26 -26.40 17.81 32.45
CA ALA A 26 -25.05 17.96 32.98
C ALA A 26 -25.02 18.90 34.20
N ASN A 27 -24.13 18.64 35.16
CA ASN A 27 -23.68 19.60 36.16
C ASN A 27 -22.16 19.46 36.37
N PRO A 28 -21.33 20.47 36.01
CA PRO A 28 -19.95 20.60 36.47
C PRO A 28 -19.94 21.38 37.79
N GLU A 29 -18.87 21.21 38.58
CA GLU A 29 -18.66 21.80 39.91
C GLU A 29 -19.50 21.20 41.05
N GLN A 30 -18.87 20.31 41.83
CA GLN A 30 -18.92 20.38 43.30
C GLN A 30 -17.88 19.45 43.97
N ALA A 31 -16.92 20.11 44.62
CA ALA A 31 -16.30 19.74 45.89
C ALA A 31 -15.24 18.61 45.95
N ALA A 32 -13.97 19.01 45.80
CA ALA A 32 -12.97 18.71 46.84
C ALA A 32 -13.12 19.76 47.97
N PRO A 33 -12.53 19.66 49.18
CA PRO A 33 -11.64 18.63 49.73
C PRO A 33 -12.05 18.14 51.15
N LEU A 34 -11.49 17.03 51.65
CA LEU A 34 -11.26 16.88 53.10
C LEU A 34 -10.20 15.82 53.39
N ILE A 35 -9.00 16.35 53.60
CA ILE A 35 -7.93 15.90 54.49
C ILE A 35 -8.40 14.78 55.44
N ARG A 36 -7.97 13.53 55.18
CA ARG A 36 -7.96 12.50 56.21
C ARG A 36 -6.54 12.34 56.71
N SER A 37 -6.41 12.70 57.98
CA SER A 37 -5.19 12.73 58.78
C SER A 37 -4.43 11.40 58.74
N PHE A 38 -3.11 11.54 58.59
CA PHE A 38 -2.11 10.54 58.91
C PHE A 38 -2.25 10.10 60.38
N GLY A 39 -2.49 8.80 60.59
CA GLY A 39 -2.20 8.12 61.86
C GLY A 39 -1.11 7.09 61.63
N PRO A 40 -0.02 7.06 62.43
CA PRO A 40 1.01 6.03 62.27
C PRO A 40 0.51 4.67 62.77
N PRO A 41 0.68 3.57 62.02
CA PRO A 41 0.51 2.24 62.59
C PRO A 41 1.66 1.93 63.57
N SER A 42 1.27 1.51 64.77
CA SER A 42 2.11 0.99 65.87
C SER A 42 3.03 -0.16 65.41
N PRO A 43 4.28 -0.26 65.94
CA PRO A 43 5.19 -1.33 65.59
C PRO A 43 4.80 -2.60 66.37
N ARG A 44 4.22 -3.58 65.68
CA ARG A 44 4.01 -4.91 66.25
C ARG A 44 4.89 -5.91 65.50
N GLY A 45 5.81 -6.51 66.24
CA GLY A 45 6.91 -7.33 65.74
C GLY A 45 6.47 -8.45 64.82
N GLU A 46 7.04 -8.45 63.62
CA GLU A 46 6.99 -9.58 62.71
C GLU A 46 8.31 -10.35 62.81
N LYS A 47 8.18 -11.64 63.07
CA LYS A 47 9.21 -12.60 63.42
C LYS A 47 10.12 -12.88 62.22
N GLY A 48 11.37 -13.23 62.51
CA GLY A 48 12.45 -13.40 61.54
C GLY A 48 12.06 -14.22 60.31
N ARG A 49 12.03 -13.55 59.16
CA ARG A 49 12.01 -14.17 57.84
C ARG A 49 13.44 -14.53 57.46
N LEU A 50 13.74 -15.83 57.39
CA LEU A 50 14.98 -16.32 56.81
C LEU A 50 15.10 -15.82 55.36
N PRO A 51 16.28 -15.36 54.90
CA PRO A 51 16.46 -14.93 53.52
C PRO A 51 16.40 -16.15 52.59
N HIS A 52 15.40 -16.21 51.71
CA HIS A 52 15.49 -17.06 50.52
C HIS A 52 16.67 -16.57 49.69
N PRO A 53 17.54 -17.47 49.15
CA PRO A 53 18.56 -17.07 48.21
C PRO A 53 17.85 -16.53 46.97
N SER A 54 17.77 -15.20 46.88
CA SER A 54 17.34 -14.52 45.67
C SER A 54 18.38 -14.90 44.60
N ARG A 55 17.99 -15.83 43.72
CA ARG A 55 18.77 -16.16 42.53
C ARG A 55 18.83 -14.88 41.73
N ARG A 56 19.92 -14.12 41.92
CA ARG A 56 20.17 -12.81 41.33
C ARG A 56 20.31 -13.01 39.83
N ARG A 57 19.17 -13.12 39.14
CA ARG A 57 19.12 -13.24 37.68
C ARG A 57 19.76 -11.97 37.14
N SER A 58 20.94 -12.11 36.54
CA SER A 58 21.66 -10.97 35.98
C SER A 58 20.74 -10.25 34.99
N PRO A 59 20.51 -8.93 35.15
CA PRO A 59 19.64 -8.18 34.23
C PRO A 59 20.18 -8.21 32.79
N VAL A 60 21.48 -8.50 32.63
CA VAL A 60 22.13 -8.69 31.33
C VAL A 60 21.64 -9.96 30.63
N LEU A 61 21.50 -11.06 31.36
CA LEU A 61 20.98 -12.33 30.80
C LEU A 61 19.51 -12.20 30.40
N LEU A 62 18.72 -11.45 31.18
CA LEU A 62 17.32 -11.17 30.85
C LEU A 62 17.19 -10.28 29.61
N ARG A 63 18.04 -9.24 29.49
CA ARG A 63 18.06 -8.36 28.31
C ARG A 63 18.52 -9.10 27.05
N LEU A 64 19.53 -9.95 27.16
CA LEU A 64 19.99 -10.80 26.06
C LEU A 64 18.93 -11.79 25.62
N SER A 65 18.22 -12.44 26.56
CA SER A 65 17.13 -13.35 26.19
C SER A 65 15.96 -12.61 25.53
N LEU A 66 15.59 -11.42 26.03
CA LEU A 66 14.56 -10.59 25.42
C LEU A 66 14.96 -10.14 24.00
N PHE A 67 16.21 -9.73 23.82
CA PHE A 67 16.73 -9.32 22.51
C PHE A 67 16.73 -10.49 21.52
N LEU A 68 17.16 -11.68 21.96
CA LEU A 68 17.13 -12.88 21.15
C LEU A 68 15.70 -13.29 20.78
N VAL A 69 14.75 -13.21 21.72
CA VAL A 69 13.32 -13.46 21.44
C VAL A 69 12.78 -12.45 20.44
N LEU A 70 13.12 -11.17 20.56
CA LEU A 70 12.69 -10.12 19.62
C LEU A 70 13.29 -10.31 18.22
N LEU A 71 14.54 -10.78 18.15
CA LEU A 71 15.24 -11.07 16.90
C LEU A 71 14.67 -12.32 16.18
N LEU A 72 14.23 -13.32 16.94
CA LEU A 72 13.68 -14.56 16.39
C LEU A 72 12.15 -14.55 16.18
N ALA A 73 11.43 -13.58 16.75
CA ALA A 73 9.97 -13.45 16.61
C ALA A 73 9.45 -13.45 15.16
N PRO A 74 10.10 -12.83 14.15
CA PRO A 74 9.55 -12.79 12.79
C PRO A 74 9.72 -14.09 12.00
N LEU A 75 10.43 -15.11 12.50
CA LEU A 75 10.60 -16.39 11.77
C LEU A 75 9.34 -17.27 11.75
N ALA A 76 8.33 -16.96 12.54
CA ALA A 76 7.10 -17.75 12.67
C ALA A 76 5.90 -17.19 11.88
N ALA A 77 6.12 -16.25 10.96
CA ALA A 77 5.04 -15.60 10.21
C ALA A 77 4.63 -16.40 8.96
N PHE A 78 4.05 -17.59 9.13
CA PHE A 78 3.23 -18.21 8.09
C PHE A 78 1.79 -17.73 8.28
N ALA A 79 1.48 -16.57 7.69
CA ALA A 79 0.20 -15.88 7.83
C ALA A 79 -0.90 -16.52 6.96
N VAL A 80 -1.24 -17.78 7.25
CA VAL A 80 -2.29 -18.49 6.52
C VAL A 80 -3.27 -19.10 7.50
N ASN A 81 -4.55 -18.89 7.24
CA ASN A 81 -5.57 -19.68 7.91
C ASN A 81 -5.48 -21.16 7.45
N PRO A 82 -5.25 -22.11 8.36
CA PRO A 82 -5.01 -23.52 8.03
C PRO A 82 -6.22 -24.22 7.40
N ASP A 83 -7.40 -23.64 7.47
CA ASP A 83 -8.65 -24.15 6.87
C ASP A 83 -8.69 -24.02 5.34
N GLU A 84 -7.80 -23.24 4.74
CA GLU A 84 -7.83 -22.97 3.29
C GLU A 84 -6.80 -23.78 2.48
N VAL A 85 -5.87 -24.46 3.13
CA VAL A 85 -4.72 -25.09 2.48
C VAL A 85 -5.13 -26.35 1.71
N LEU A 86 -4.69 -26.47 0.45
CA LEU A 86 -4.91 -27.68 -0.34
C LEU A 86 -4.12 -28.87 0.18
N THR A 87 -4.70 -30.08 0.04
CA THR A 87 -4.02 -31.34 0.37
C THR A 87 -2.85 -31.62 -0.57
N ASP A 88 -2.95 -31.22 -1.84
CA ASP A 88 -1.86 -31.34 -2.81
C ASP A 88 -0.90 -30.13 -2.69
N PRO A 89 0.36 -30.35 -2.29
CA PRO A 89 1.33 -29.26 -2.11
C PRO A 89 1.69 -28.56 -3.44
N ALA A 90 1.60 -29.24 -4.58
CA ALA A 90 1.90 -28.62 -5.88
C ALA A 90 0.79 -27.63 -6.28
N LEU A 91 -0.48 -28.01 -6.07
CA LEU A 91 -1.61 -27.12 -6.32
C LEU A 91 -1.66 -25.97 -5.32
N GLU A 92 -1.32 -26.19 -4.04
CA GLU A 92 -1.22 -25.11 -3.06
C GLU A 92 -0.13 -24.09 -3.46
N ALA A 93 1.04 -24.54 -3.90
CA ALA A 93 2.10 -23.64 -4.36
C ALA A 93 1.66 -22.79 -5.56
N ARG A 94 0.91 -23.38 -6.51
CA ARG A 94 0.29 -22.63 -7.62
C ARG A 94 -0.75 -21.63 -7.13
N ALA A 95 -1.62 -22.03 -6.20
CA ALA A 95 -2.63 -21.15 -5.62
C ALA A 95 -2.00 -19.94 -4.94
N ARG A 96 -0.88 -20.12 -4.23
CA ARG A 96 -0.08 -19.05 -3.63
C ARG A 96 0.45 -18.09 -4.65
N HIS A 97 1.12 -18.62 -5.66
CA HIS A 97 1.69 -17.81 -6.72
C HIS A 97 0.64 -16.89 -7.34
N ILE A 98 -0.51 -17.45 -7.74
CA ILE A 98 -1.63 -16.68 -8.30
C ILE A 98 -2.15 -15.64 -7.29
N SER A 99 -2.29 -16.02 -6.02
CA SER A 99 -2.79 -15.13 -4.96
C SER A 99 -1.87 -13.91 -4.72
N THR A 100 -0.56 -14.04 -4.92
CA THR A 100 0.36 -12.88 -4.83
C THR A 100 0.25 -11.90 -6.00
N GLU A 101 -0.26 -12.36 -7.15
CA GLU A 101 -0.43 -11.53 -8.35
C GLU A 101 -1.76 -10.78 -8.38
N LEU A 102 -2.67 -11.10 -7.46
CA LEU A 102 -4.00 -10.51 -7.36
C LEU A 102 -4.06 -9.51 -6.19
N ARG A 103 -4.64 -8.33 -6.42
CA ARG A 103 -4.85 -7.32 -5.37
C ARG A 103 -6.17 -7.53 -4.65
N CYS A 104 -6.19 -7.23 -3.36
CA CYS A 104 -7.43 -7.05 -2.62
C CYS A 104 -8.11 -5.73 -3.02
N MET A 105 -9.31 -5.81 -3.61
CA MET A 105 -10.08 -4.64 -4.10
C MET A 105 -10.57 -3.71 -2.98
N VAL A 106 -10.66 -4.21 -1.74
CA VAL A 106 -11.08 -3.44 -0.56
C VAL A 106 -9.89 -2.98 0.30
N CYS A 107 -8.67 -3.31 -0.09
CA CYS A 107 -7.46 -3.03 0.66
C CYS A 107 -6.54 -2.07 -0.10
N GLN A 108 -5.63 -1.41 0.63
CA GLN A 108 -4.69 -0.46 0.04
C GLN A 108 -3.49 -1.15 -0.60
N ASN A 109 -3.63 -1.51 -1.88
CA ASN A 109 -2.55 -2.04 -2.72
C ASN A 109 -1.82 -3.25 -2.12
N GLN A 110 -2.59 -4.16 -1.53
CA GLN A 110 -2.11 -5.40 -0.92
C GLN A 110 -2.52 -6.59 -1.79
N SER A 111 -1.70 -7.65 -1.82
CA SER A 111 -2.07 -8.91 -2.45
C SER A 111 -3.24 -9.58 -1.70
N ILE A 112 -3.99 -10.48 -2.35
CA ILE A 112 -5.00 -11.28 -1.65
C ILE A 112 -4.36 -12.36 -0.76
N ASP A 113 -3.10 -12.72 -0.99
CA ASP A 113 -2.33 -13.66 -0.16
C ASP A 113 -1.98 -13.06 1.20
N ASP A 114 -1.59 -11.78 1.23
CA ASP A 114 -1.18 -11.08 2.46
C ASP A 114 -2.35 -10.47 3.25
N SER A 115 -3.54 -10.40 2.64
CA SER A 115 -4.68 -9.70 3.20
C SER A 115 -5.63 -10.60 3.98
N ASN A 116 -6.02 -10.15 5.18
CA ASN A 116 -7.00 -10.80 6.04
C ASN A 116 -8.44 -10.33 5.80
N ALA A 117 -8.72 -9.57 4.74
CA ALA A 117 -10.08 -9.15 4.40
C ALA A 117 -10.94 -10.35 3.96
N ASP A 118 -12.24 -10.34 4.31
CA ASP A 118 -13.17 -11.39 3.91
C ASP A 118 -13.21 -11.60 2.38
N LEU A 119 -13.18 -10.50 1.62
CA LEU A 119 -13.12 -10.56 0.15
C LEU A 119 -11.84 -11.25 -0.35
N ALA A 120 -10.70 -11.03 0.31
CA ALA A 120 -9.45 -11.67 -0.07
C ALA A 120 -9.51 -13.18 0.19
N ARG A 121 -10.14 -13.59 1.30
CA ARG A 121 -10.41 -15.00 1.61
C ARG A 121 -11.31 -15.65 0.57
N ASP A 122 -12.40 -15.02 0.17
CA ASP A 122 -13.31 -15.54 -0.85
C ASP A 122 -12.59 -15.76 -2.20
N LEU A 123 -11.74 -14.81 -2.60
CA LEU A 123 -10.93 -14.92 -3.82
C LEU A 123 -9.89 -16.04 -3.73
N ARG A 124 -9.22 -16.17 -2.58
CA ARG A 124 -8.26 -17.26 -2.30
C ARG A 124 -8.92 -18.63 -2.39
N LEU A 125 -10.12 -18.79 -1.83
CA LEU A 125 -10.91 -20.02 -1.94
C LEU A 125 -11.34 -20.30 -3.39
N LEU A 126 -11.73 -19.26 -4.13
CA LEU A 126 -12.14 -19.38 -5.53
C LEU A 126 -10.97 -19.82 -6.43
N VAL A 127 -9.78 -19.24 -6.26
CA VAL A 127 -8.55 -19.64 -6.98
C VAL A 127 -8.28 -21.13 -6.76
N ARG A 128 -8.27 -21.54 -5.49
CA ARG A 128 -8.03 -22.93 -5.09
C ARG A 128 -9.04 -23.89 -5.70
N LYS A 129 -10.34 -23.55 -5.63
CA LYS A 129 -11.41 -24.34 -6.24
C LYS A 129 -11.14 -24.56 -7.73
N ARG A 130 -10.81 -23.51 -8.48
CA ARG A 130 -10.58 -23.58 -9.93
C ARG A 130 -9.35 -24.41 -10.29
N LEU A 131 -8.29 -24.35 -9.48
CA LEU A 131 -7.11 -25.20 -9.64
C LEU A 131 -7.44 -26.68 -9.42
N VAL A 132 -8.28 -26.99 -8.44
CA VAL A 132 -8.79 -28.37 -8.21
C VAL A 132 -9.70 -28.81 -9.36
N ASP A 133 -10.49 -27.89 -9.93
CA ASP A 133 -11.33 -28.15 -11.10
C ASP A 133 -10.51 -28.38 -12.40
N GLY A 134 -9.18 -28.22 -12.35
CA GLY A 134 -8.27 -28.52 -13.46
C GLY A 134 -7.88 -27.32 -14.33
N ASP A 135 -8.23 -26.10 -13.93
CA ASP A 135 -7.86 -24.90 -14.69
C ASP A 135 -6.33 -24.66 -14.67
N SER A 136 -5.82 -24.15 -15.79
CA SER A 136 -4.49 -23.55 -15.87
C SER A 136 -4.44 -22.19 -15.18
N ASP A 137 -3.25 -21.74 -14.78
CA ASP A 137 -3.08 -20.46 -14.07
C ASP A 137 -3.67 -19.29 -14.86
N ARG A 138 -3.48 -19.27 -16.18
CA ARG A 138 -4.08 -18.25 -17.05
C ARG A 138 -5.60 -18.30 -17.05
N GLN A 139 -6.20 -19.48 -17.12
CA GLN A 139 -7.66 -19.62 -17.10
C GLN A 139 -8.25 -19.15 -15.76
N VAL A 140 -7.58 -19.43 -14.64
CA VAL A 140 -7.98 -18.93 -13.32
C VAL A 140 -7.95 -17.41 -13.28
N VAL A 141 -6.85 -16.80 -13.72
CA VAL A 141 -6.68 -15.35 -13.74
C VAL A 141 -7.67 -14.69 -14.71
N ASP A 142 -7.84 -15.23 -15.92
CA ASP A 142 -8.77 -14.72 -16.92
C ASP A 142 -10.22 -14.81 -16.42
N TYR A 143 -10.58 -15.88 -15.72
CA TYR A 143 -11.88 -16.01 -15.07
C TYR A 143 -12.11 -14.90 -14.03
N LEU A 144 -11.11 -14.63 -13.18
CA LEU A 144 -11.19 -13.55 -12.20
C LEU A 144 -11.28 -12.18 -12.87
N VAL A 145 -10.47 -11.91 -13.89
CA VAL A 145 -10.50 -10.64 -14.65
C VAL A 145 -11.85 -10.47 -15.35
N SER A 146 -12.45 -11.54 -15.89
CA SER A 146 -13.76 -11.45 -16.54
C SER A 146 -14.88 -11.03 -15.60
N ARG A 147 -14.75 -11.33 -14.30
CA ARG A 147 -15.79 -11.10 -13.29
C ARG A 147 -15.53 -9.85 -12.43
N TYR A 148 -14.28 -9.57 -12.12
CA TYR A 148 -13.85 -8.48 -11.23
C TYR A 148 -13.10 -7.35 -11.96
N GLY A 149 -12.80 -7.53 -13.25
CA GLY A 149 -12.06 -6.57 -14.09
C GLY A 149 -10.54 -6.67 -13.95
N GLU A 150 -9.83 -5.93 -14.79
CA GLU A 150 -8.35 -5.82 -14.77
C GLU A 150 -7.81 -5.26 -13.45
N PHE A 151 -8.63 -4.50 -12.71
CA PHE A 151 -8.24 -3.95 -11.41
C PHE A 151 -7.99 -5.00 -10.33
N VAL A 152 -8.38 -6.26 -10.55
CA VAL A 152 -8.04 -7.37 -9.65
C VAL A 152 -6.56 -7.75 -9.74
N LEU A 153 -5.87 -7.42 -10.84
CA LEU A 153 -4.46 -7.73 -11.00
C LEU A 153 -3.62 -6.70 -10.23
N LEU A 154 -2.71 -7.19 -9.39
CA LEU A 154 -1.74 -6.34 -8.70
C LEU A 154 -0.70 -5.78 -9.70
N LYS A 155 -0.37 -6.58 -10.73
CA LYS A 155 0.48 -6.17 -11.84
C LYS A 155 -0.36 -6.10 -13.12
N PRO A 156 -0.57 -4.91 -13.70
CA PRO A 156 -1.38 -4.76 -14.90
C PRO A 156 -0.71 -5.45 -16.10
N ARG A 157 -1.51 -6.02 -17.01
CA ARG A 157 -0.98 -6.63 -18.22
C ARG A 157 -0.36 -5.55 -19.11
N LEU A 158 0.78 -5.86 -19.72
CA LEU A 158 1.37 -4.98 -20.73
C LEU A 158 0.47 -5.02 -21.98
N SER A 159 -0.38 -4.02 -22.12
CA SER A 159 -1.23 -3.82 -23.29
C SER A 159 -0.57 -2.85 -24.28
N GLU A 160 -1.05 -2.83 -25.51
CA GLU A 160 -0.62 -1.84 -26.53
C GLU A 160 -0.81 -0.40 -26.04
N LYS A 161 -1.88 -0.13 -25.29
CA LYS A 161 -2.14 1.18 -24.67
C LYS A 161 -1.08 1.53 -23.63
N THR A 162 -0.66 0.55 -22.83
CA THR A 162 0.43 0.71 -21.86
C THR A 162 1.71 1.10 -22.60
N TRP A 163 2.08 0.38 -23.66
CA TRP A 163 3.25 0.72 -24.47
C TRP A 163 3.19 2.13 -25.07
N LEU A 164 2.05 2.55 -25.59
CA LEU A 164 1.87 3.90 -26.13
C LEU A 164 2.03 4.97 -25.04
N LEU A 165 1.42 4.75 -23.87
CA LEU A 165 1.50 5.67 -22.74
C LEU A 165 2.94 5.84 -22.23
N TRP A 166 3.66 4.73 -22.08
CA TRP A 166 5.05 4.73 -21.60
C TRP A 166 6.06 5.12 -22.69
N GLY A 167 5.72 4.95 -23.96
CA GLY A 167 6.52 5.39 -25.09
C GLY A 167 6.46 6.90 -25.31
N ALA A 168 5.35 7.55 -24.94
CA ALA A 168 5.15 8.98 -25.15
C ALA A 168 6.23 9.88 -24.52
N PRO A 169 6.68 9.69 -23.26
CA PRO A 169 7.79 10.47 -22.68
C PRO A 169 9.09 10.34 -23.47
N VAL A 170 9.45 9.13 -23.90
CA VAL A 170 10.67 8.87 -24.67
C VAL A 170 10.57 9.53 -26.05
N ALA A 171 9.43 9.37 -26.72
CA ALA A 171 9.18 9.99 -28.01
C ALA A 171 9.26 11.52 -27.93
N LEU A 172 8.62 12.13 -26.92
CA LEU A 172 8.65 13.58 -26.71
C LEU A 172 10.08 14.07 -26.43
N PHE A 173 10.85 13.34 -25.63
CA PHE A 173 12.24 13.66 -25.34
C PHE A 173 13.10 13.61 -26.62
N CYS A 174 12.96 12.56 -27.43
CA CYS A 174 13.68 12.43 -28.70
C CYS A 174 13.32 13.55 -29.68
N VAL A 175 12.02 13.85 -29.84
CA VAL A 175 11.54 14.91 -30.74
C VAL A 175 12.03 16.28 -30.27
N GLY A 176 11.88 16.59 -28.98
CA GLY A 176 12.35 17.84 -28.39
C GLY A 176 13.87 18.00 -28.50
N GLY A 177 14.63 16.94 -28.20
CA GLY A 177 16.09 16.91 -28.33
C GLY A 177 16.55 17.10 -29.78
N ALA A 178 15.90 16.42 -30.74
CA ALA A 178 16.20 16.58 -32.16
C ALA A 178 15.88 18.01 -32.64
N ALA A 179 14.74 18.58 -32.25
CA ALA A 179 14.37 19.94 -32.58
C ALA A 179 15.40 20.95 -32.03
N LEU A 180 15.82 20.77 -30.77
CA LEU A 180 16.81 21.63 -30.12
C LEU A 180 18.19 21.50 -30.79
N PHE A 181 18.61 20.28 -31.14
CA PHE A 181 19.85 20.01 -31.85
C PHE A 181 19.88 20.67 -33.24
N ILE A 182 18.80 20.52 -34.01
CA ILE A 182 18.64 21.17 -35.32
C ILE A 182 18.66 22.68 -35.16
N TYR A 183 17.94 23.23 -34.18
CA TYR A 183 17.92 24.66 -33.89
C TYR A 183 19.33 25.20 -33.55
N ALA A 184 20.06 24.51 -32.67
CA ALA A 184 21.42 24.87 -32.28
C ALA A 184 22.38 24.85 -33.49
N ARG A 185 22.31 23.79 -34.32
CA ARG A 185 23.12 23.68 -35.54
C ARG A 185 22.84 24.80 -36.55
N ARG A 186 21.58 25.21 -36.69
CA ARG A 186 21.21 26.32 -37.60
C ARG A 186 21.68 27.68 -37.09
N ARG A 187 21.91 27.84 -35.78
CA ARG A 187 22.43 29.08 -35.19
C ARG A 187 23.95 29.21 -35.32
N SER A 188 24.69 28.11 -35.20
CA SER A 188 26.17 28.12 -35.29
C SER A 188 26.73 28.41 -36.69
N GLY A 189 25.88 28.45 -37.74
CA GLY A 189 26.30 28.68 -39.12
C GLY A 189 26.03 30.08 -39.68
N LYS A 190 25.47 31.01 -38.90
CA LYS A 190 25.28 32.39 -39.37
C LYS A 190 26.44 33.26 -38.87
N PRO A 191 27.42 33.63 -39.71
CA PRO A 191 28.44 34.59 -39.32
C PRO A 191 27.73 35.89 -38.92
N THR A 192 27.91 36.28 -37.65
CA THR A 192 27.25 37.45 -37.05
C THR A 192 27.93 38.76 -37.45
N GLY A 193 28.97 38.71 -38.28
CA GLY A 193 29.74 39.86 -38.75
C GLY A 193 29.58 40.11 -40.24
N THR A 194 29.81 41.36 -40.67
CA THR A 194 30.05 41.72 -42.06
C THR A 194 31.24 40.92 -42.61
N LEU A 195 31.25 40.61 -43.92
CA LEU A 195 32.44 40.03 -44.54
C LEU A 195 33.62 40.96 -44.32
N LEU A 196 34.77 40.39 -43.91
CA LEU A 196 36.00 41.15 -43.70
C LEU A 196 36.43 41.77 -45.02
N THR A 197 36.86 43.03 -44.98
CA THR A 197 37.54 43.62 -46.12
C THR A 197 38.92 42.96 -46.30
N THR A 198 39.46 42.98 -47.52
CA THR A 198 40.75 42.32 -47.83
C THR A 198 41.91 42.81 -46.96
N ASP A 199 41.83 44.05 -46.50
CA ASP A 199 42.85 44.65 -45.62
C ASP A 199 42.72 44.17 -44.16
N GLU A 200 41.49 44.01 -43.68
CA GLU A 200 41.23 43.44 -42.34
C GLU A 200 41.62 41.96 -42.26
N GLU A 201 41.37 41.21 -43.33
CA GLU A 201 41.72 39.77 -43.40
C GLU A 201 43.24 39.56 -43.42
N LYS A 202 43.99 40.39 -44.16
CA LYS A 202 45.47 40.37 -44.12
C LYS A 202 46.01 40.65 -42.72
N ARG A 203 45.47 41.67 -42.04
CA ARG A 203 45.91 42.06 -40.70
C ARG A 203 45.61 40.97 -39.66
N LEU A 204 44.49 40.28 -39.80
CA LEU A 204 44.14 39.15 -38.94
C LEU A 204 45.11 37.97 -39.13
N ASN A 205 45.43 37.63 -40.37
CA ASN A 205 46.37 36.54 -40.69
C ASN A 205 47.78 36.82 -40.17
N GLU A 206 48.23 38.07 -40.20
CA GLU A 206 49.52 38.47 -39.64
C GLU A 206 49.58 38.30 -38.12
N ILE A 207 48.47 38.56 -37.41
CA ILE A 207 48.36 38.37 -35.96
C ILE A 207 48.31 36.88 -35.60
N LEU A 208 47.62 36.05 -36.39
CA LEU A 208 47.50 34.60 -36.16
C LEU A 208 48.75 33.79 -36.54
N ALA A 209 49.58 34.32 -37.44
CA ALA A 209 50.83 33.70 -37.86
C ALA A 209 52.02 33.94 -36.89
N LYS A 210 51.76 34.64 -35.77
CA LYS A 210 52.74 34.96 -34.72
C LYS A 210 52.54 34.08 -33.49
#